data_AF-A0A7J8QBX5-F1
#
_entry.id   AF-A0A7J8QBX5-F1
#
_cell.length_a   1.000
_cell.length_b   1.000
_cell.length_c   1.000
_cell.angle_alpha   90.00
_cell.angle_beta   90.00
_cell.angle_gamma   90.00
#
_symmetry.space_group_name_H-M   'P 1'
#
loop_
_entity.id
_entity.type
_entity.pdbx_description
1 polymer ?
#
loop_
_entity_poly.entity_id
_entity_poly.type
_entity_poly.pdbx_seq_one_letter_code
_entity_poly.pdbx_strand_id
1 'polypeptide(L)'
;MIVGRDCVCYFHDMIVEMLKWGFQEGKTLFGFGYDFRQSNRLQETMDRLAAKLESVYEASGGKKINVISHSMGGLLVKCFMGLHSDVFQKYVKNWIAIAAPFRGKWSFVT
;
A
#
# COMPACT_ATOMS: atom_id res chain seq x y z
N MET A 1 -23.80 20.47 -19.36
CA MET A 1 -23.55 20.72 -17.92
C MET A 1 -22.35 19.88 -17.50
N ILE A 2 -21.14 20.44 -17.58
CA ILE A 2 -19.94 19.79 -17.07
C ILE A 2 -19.89 20.15 -15.59
N VAL A 3 -20.24 19.19 -14.72
CA VAL A 3 -20.03 19.34 -13.29
C VAL A 3 -18.51 19.24 -13.08
N GLY A 4 -17.87 20.37 -12.76
CA GLY A 4 -16.48 20.39 -12.31
C GLY A 4 -16.35 19.45 -11.12
N ARG A 5 -15.63 18.34 -11.31
CA ARG A 5 -15.13 17.54 -10.20
C ARG A 5 -13.77 18.11 -9.85
N ASP A 6 -13.69 18.81 -8.73
CA ASP A 6 -12.44 18.95 -8.02
C ASP A 6 -11.95 17.53 -7.70
N CYS A 7 -11.00 17.03 -8.49
CA CYS A 7 -10.46 15.70 -8.29
C CYS A 7 -9.54 15.76 -7.07
N VAL A 8 -9.85 15.00 -6.03
CA VAL A 8 -8.97 14.88 -4.86
C VAL A 8 -7.82 13.95 -5.23
N CYS A 9 -6.70 14.56 -5.64
CA CYS A 9 -5.48 13.88 -6.03
C CYS A 9 -4.68 13.48 -4.78
N TYR A 10 -4.69 12.19 -4.42
CA TYR A 10 -3.96 11.70 -3.25
C TYR A 10 -2.57 11.14 -3.60
N PHE A 11 -2.51 10.14 -4.48
CA PHE A 11 -1.24 9.56 -4.96
C PHE A 11 -0.87 10.04 -6.38
N HIS A 12 -1.65 10.95 -6.98
CA HIS A 12 -1.54 11.32 -8.39
C HIS A 12 -0.12 11.77 -8.78
N ASP A 13 0.42 12.78 -8.09
CA ASP A 13 1.73 13.33 -8.44
C ASP A 13 2.85 12.29 -8.31
N MET A 14 2.78 11.45 -7.27
CA MET A 14 3.73 10.34 -7.09
C MET A 14 3.63 9.34 -8.24
N ILE A 15 2.42 8.96 -8.65
CA ILE A 15 2.20 8.05 -9.78
C ILE A 15 2.73 8.67 -11.08
N VAL A 16 2.43 9.94 -11.34
CA VAL A 16 2.92 10.66 -12.53
C VAL A 16 4.45 10.66 -12.59
N GLU A 17 5.13 10.93 -11.47
CA GLU A 17 6.60 10.87 -11.43
C GLU A 17 7.14 9.45 -11.63
N MET A 18 6.51 8.43 -11.02
CA MET A 18 6.92 7.03 -11.23
C MET A 18 6.75 6.60 -12.70
N LEU A 19 5.68 7.04 -13.37
CA LEU A 19 5.49 6.80 -14.80
C LEU A 19 6.62 7.43 -15.63
N LYS A 20 7.05 8.65 -15.30
CA LYS A 20 8.21 9.30 -15.95
C LYS A 20 9.51 8.53 -15.73
N TRP A 21 9.67 7.85 -14.59
CA TRP A 21 10.80 6.96 -14.31
C TRP A 21 10.71 5.60 -15.01
N GLY A 22 9.67 5.34 -15.80
CA GLY A 22 9.51 4.12 -16.60
C GLY A 22 8.70 3.02 -15.92
N PHE A 23 8.03 3.30 -14.80
CA PHE A 23 7.04 2.37 -14.25
C PHE A 23 5.81 2.29 -15.16
N GLN A 24 5.13 1.14 -15.13
CA GLN A 24 3.94 0.86 -15.93
C GLN A 24 2.81 0.39 -15.03
N GLU A 25 1.69 1.09 -15.06
CA GLU A 25 0.48 0.70 -14.33
C GLU A 25 0.05 -0.72 -14.69
N GLY A 26 -0.29 -1.51 -13.67
CA GLY A 26 -0.73 -2.90 -13.83
C GLY A 26 0.37 -3.89 -14.22
N LYS A 27 1.62 -3.45 -14.40
CA LYS A 27 2.78 -4.32 -14.73
C LYS A 27 3.91 -4.20 -13.73
N THR A 28 4.31 -2.98 -13.39
CA THR A 28 5.39 -2.71 -12.43
C THR A 28 4.97 -1.69 -11.36
N LEU A 29 3.83 -1.02 -11.55
CA LEU A 29 3.20 -0.14 -10.57
C LEU A 29 1.79 -0.65 -10.25
N PHE A 30 1.54 -0.88 -8.97
CA PHE A 30 0.30 -1.49 -8.50
C PHE A 30 -0.25 -0.73 -7.29
N GLY A 31 -1.56 -0.51 -7.29
CA GLY A 31 -2.30 -0.01 -6.13
C GLY A 31 -2.86 -1.15 -5.29
N PHE A 32 -2.99 -0.91 -3.99
CA PHE A 32 -3.75 -1.74 -3.06
C PHE A 32 -4.68 -0.85 -2.23
N GLY A 33 -5.97 -0.91 -2.53
CA GLY A 33 -7.02 -0.26 -1.75
C GLY A 33 -7.65 -1.24 -0.75
N TYR A 34 -8.06 -0.72 0.41
CA TYR A 34 -8.72 -1.48 1.46
C TYR A 34 -9.78 -0.62 2.16
N ASP A 35 -10.71 -1.25 2.89
CA ASP A 35 -11.69 -0.51 3.70
C ASP A 35 -11.01 0.03 4.97
N PHE A 36 -10.62 1.30 4.91
CA PHE A 36 -9.93 1.99 5.99
C PHE A 36 -10.80 2.21 7.25
N ARG A 37 -12.11 1.92 7.19
CA ARG A 37 -13.00 1.99 8.35
C ARG A 37 -12.88 0.74 9.23
N GLN A 38 -12.33 -0.33 8.69
CA GLN A 38 -12.16 -1.61 9.37
C GLN A 38 -10.83 -1.67 10.13
N SER A 39 -10.72 -2.65 11.03
CA SER A 39 -9.47 -2.93 11.73
C SER A 39 -8.35 -3.28 10.75
N ASN A 40 -7.16 -2.72 10.98
CA ASN A 40 -5.93 -3.10 10.25
C ASN A 40 -5.50 -4.56 10.49
N ARG A 41 -6.17 -5.30 11.38
CA ARG A 41 -5.95 -6.73 11.63
C ARG A 41 -7.06 -7.62 11.05
N LEU A 42 -8.00 -7.06 10.30
CA LEU A 42 -9.08 -7.83 9.70
C LEU A 42 -8.48 -8.89 8.77
N GLN A 43 -8.77 -10.17 9.04
CA GLN A 43 -8.18 -11.30 8.34
C GLN A 43 -8.38 -11.20 6.82
N GLU A 44 -9.57 -10.85 6.37
CA GLU A 44 -9.88 -10.68 4.94
C GLU A 44 -8.95 -9.66 4.25
N THR A 45 -8.61 -8.56 4.93
CA THR A 45 -7.69 -7.56 4.37
C THR A 45 -6.26 -8.07 4.34
N MET A 46 -5.83 -8.84 5.36
CA MET A 46 -4.52 -9.47 5.39
C MET A 46 -4.38 -10.51 4.26
N ASP A 47 -5.38 -11.36 4.08
CA ASP A 47 -5.38 -12.39 3.03
C ASP A 47 -5.34 -11.77 1.63
N ARG A 48 -6.13 -10.70 1.41
CA ARG A 48 -6.11 -9.94 0.16
C ARG A 48 -4.77 -9.26 -0.09
N LEU A 49 -4.10 -8.76 0.95
CA LEU A 49 -2.77 -8.18 0.83
C LEU A 49 -1.72 -9.26 0.49
N ALA A 50 -1.78 -10.43 1.11
CA ALA A 50 -0.91 -11.57 0.79
C ALA A 50 -1.08 -12.00 -0.67
N ALA A 51 -2.32 -12.24 -1.12
CA ALA A 51 -2.63 -12.60 -2.50
C ALA A 51 -2.18 -11.51 -3.49
N LYS A 52 -2.31 -10.23 -3.11
CA LYS A 52 -1.83 -9.13 -3.95
C LYS A 52 -0.31 -9.15 -4.08
N LEU A 53 0.44 -9.32 -2.99
CA LEU A 53 1.90 -9.41 -3.02
C LEU A 53 2.37 -10.56 -3.91
N GLU A 54 1.75 -11.72 -3.79
CA GLU A 54 2.06 -12.87 -4.65
C GLU A 54 1.80 -12.54 -6.13
N SER A 55 0.62 -12.00 -6.47
CA SER A 55 0.29 -11.64 -7.86
C SER A 55 1.28 -10.62 -8.47
N VAL A 56 1.76 -9.67 -7.65
CA VAL A 56 2.70 -8.64 -8.09
C VAL A 56 4.10 -9.22 -8.24
N TYR A 57 4.50 -10.16 -7.38
CA TYR A 57 5.79 -10.84 -7.46
C TYR A 57 5.90 -11.66 -8.75
N GLU A 58 4.85 -12.42 -9.09
CA GLU A 58 4.76 -13.18 -10.34
C GLU A 58 4.75 -12.25 -11.56
N ALA A 59 3.93 -11.19 -11.54
CA ALA A 59 3.89 -10.20 -12.61
C ALA A 59 5.23 -9.46 -12.82
N SER A 60 6.05 -9.35 -11.76
CA SER A 60 7.38 -8.73 -11.79
C SER A 60 8.50 -9.71 -12.18
N GLY A 61 8.16 -10.94 -12.58
CA GLY A 61 9.13 -11.97 -12.97
C GLY A 61 9.95 -12.50 -11.80
N GLY A 62 9.32 -12.65 -10.63
CA GLY A 62 9.98 -13.18 -9.43
C GLY A 62 10.89 -12.18 -8.71
N LYS A 63 10.73 -10.88 -8.99
CA LYS A 63 11.48 -9.83 -8.29
C LYS A 63 10.74 -9.39 -7.04
N LYS A 64 11.47 -9.32 -5.91
CA LYS A 64 10.92 -8.79 -4.66
C LYS A 64 10.44 -7.34 -4.81
N ILE A 65 9.37 -7.01 -4.09
CA ILE A 65 8.54 -5.82 -4.25
C ILE A 65 9.01 -4.70 -3.32
N ASN A 66 8.94 -3.45 -3.79
CA ASN A 66 9.06 -2.28 -2.92
C ASN A 66 7.65 -1.80 -2.54
N VAL A 67 7.35 -1.79 -1.25
CA VAL A 67 6.05 -1.34 -0.73
C VAL A 67 6.18 0.12 -0.28
N ILE A 68 5.30 0.99 -0.79
CA ILE A 68 5.14 2.36 -0.31
C ILE A 68 3.79 2.45 0.38
N SER A 69 3.77 2.93 1.63
CA SER A 69 2.53 3.18 2.35
C SER A 69 2.53 4.58 2.96
N HIS A 70 1.34 5.14 3.14
CA HIS A 70 1.16 6.47 3.70
C HIS A 70 0.22 6.43 4.91
N SER A 71 0.55 7.19 5.94
CA SER A 71 -0.26 7.38 7.15
C SER A 71 -0.73 6.03 7.74
N MET A 72 -2.04 5.82 7.89
CA MET A 72 -2.60 4.58 8.42
C MET A 72 -2.24 3.32 7.61
N GLY A 73 -1.94 3.45 6.31
CA GLY A 73 -1.43 2.34 5.51
C GLY A 73 -0.11 1.78 6.06
N GLY A 74 0.69 2.58 6.77
CA GLY A 74 1.86 2.10 7.48
C GLY A 74 1.54 1.17 8.66
N LEU A 75 0.40 1.40 9.33
CA LEU A 75 -0.07 0.50 10.39
C LEU A 75 -0.59 -0.81 9.81
N LEU A 76 -1.27 -0.76 8.66
CA LEU A 76 -1.69 -1.96 7.94
C LEU A 76 -0.50 -2.86 7.60
N VAL A 77 0.55 -2.30 6.99
CA VAL A 77 1.76 -3.04 6.64
C VAL A 77 2.49 -3.56 7.88
N LYS A 78 2.54 -2.77 8.97
CA LYS A 78 3.10 -3.22 10.25
C LYS A 78 2.33 -4.42 10.84
N CYS A 79 1.00 -4.38 10.80
CA CYS A 79 0.15 -5.48 11.24
C CYS A 79 0.40 -6.73 10.39
N PHE A 80 0.42 -6.58 9.07
CA PHE A 80 0.71 -7.66 8.14
C PHE A 80 2.08 -8.30 8.40
N MET A 81 3.13 -7.49 8.58
CA MET A 81 4.48 -7.97 8.89
C MET A 81 4.54 -8.76 10.21
N GLY A 82 3.74 -8.37 11.21
CA GLY A 82 3.68 -9.09 12.49
C GLY A 82 2.90 -10.40 12.44
N LEU A 83 1.87 -10.49 11.58
CA LEU A 83 0.99 -11.67 11.47
C LEU A 83 1.44 -12.65 10.38
N HIS A 84 2.07 -12.17 9.33
CA HIS A 84 2.47 -12.92 8.12
C HIS A 84 3.93 -12.59 7.76
N SER A 85 4.83 -12.75 8.73
CA SER A 85 6.24 -12.35 8.61
C SER A 85 7.00 -13.14 7.54
N ASP A 86 6.66 -14.42 7.34
CA ASP A 86 7.17 -15.30 6.31
C ASP A 86 6.80 -14.80 4.91
N VAL A 87 5.52 -14.47 4.69
CA VAL A 87 5.02 -13.92 3.42
C VAL A 87 5.66 -12.58 3.13
N PHE A 88 5.76 -11.71 4.14
CA PHE A 88 6.40 -10.40 3.99
C PHE A 88 7.87 -10.54 3.60
N GLN A 89 8.64 -11.38 4.28
CA GLN A 89 10.06 -11.60 3.98
C GLN A 89 10.29 -12.25 2.61
N LYS A 90 9.37 -13.14 2.18
CA LYS A 90 9.41 -13.78 0.88
C LYS A 90 9.26 -12.76 -0.25
N TYR A 91 8.23 -11.91 -0.18
CA TYR A 91 7.83 -11.07 -1.32
C TYR A 91 8.35 -9.63 -1.26
N VAL A 92 8.61 -9.06 -0.08
CA VAL A 92 8.98 -7.64 0.06
C VAL A 92 10.49 -7.47 0.19
N LYS A 93 11.05 -6.54 -0.61
CA LYS A 93 12.46 -6.13 -0.55
C LYS A 93 12.64 -4.95 0.40
N ASN A 94 11.87 -3.89 0.17
CA ASN A 94 11.93 -2.64 0.92
C ASN A 94 10.52 -2.20 1.27
N TRP A 95 10.37 -1.57 2.43
CA TRP A 95 9.15 -0.89 2.82
C TRP A 95 9.46 0.57 3.18
N ILE A 96 8.83 1.48 2.45
CA ILE A 96 8.91 2.92 2.65
C ILE A 96 7.60 3.38 3.29
N ALA A 97 7.66 3.75 4.56
CA ALA A 97 6.51 4.24 5.33
C ALA A 97 6.54 5.77 5.41
N ILE A 98 5.61 6.43 4.73
CA ILE A 98 5.49 7.89 4.70
C ILE A 98 4.49 8.32 5.77
N ALA A 99 4.95 9.13 6.74
CA ALA A 99 4.11 9.70 7.80
C ALA A 99 3.26 8.67 8.59
N ALA A 100 3.77 7.45 8.79
CA ALA A 100 3.06 6.39 9.49
C ALA A 100 2.98 6.65 11.01
N PRO A 101 1.78 6.70 11.61
CA PRO A 101 1.61 6.98 13.03
C PRO A 101 1.84 5.71 13.88
N PHE A 102 3.06 5.17 13.90
CA PHE A 102 3.37 3.86 14.50
C PHE A 102 2.99 3.70 15.98
N ARG A 103 2.82 4.80 16.70
CA ARG A 103 2.42 4.86 18.12
C ARG A 103 1.08 5.58 18.31
N GLY A 104 0.27 5.69 17.26
CA GLY A 104 -0.93 6.51 17.24
C GLY A 104 -0.65 7.97 16.87
N LYS A 105 -1.72 8.76 16.77
CA LYS A 105 -1.67 10.20 16.55
C LYS A 105 -2.44 10.91 17.65
N TRP A 106 -1.95 12.05 18.10
CA TRP A 106 -2.52 12.81 19.21
C TRP A 106 -3.85 13.50 18.89
N SER A 107 -4.19 13.70 17.62
CA SER A 107 -5.41 14.41 17.20
C SER A 107 -6.73 13.63 17.33
N PHE A 108 -6.74 12.54 18.10
CA PHE A 108 -7.94 11.78 18.43
C PHE A 108 -8.34 11.86 19.92
N VAL A 109 -7.72 12.75 20.70
CA VAL A 109 -8.19 13.07 22.05
C VAL A 109 -9.36 14.05 21.92
N THR A 110 -10.58 13.55 22.07
CA THR A 110 -11.78 14.35 22.41
C THR A 110 -11.81 14.65 23.89
#